data_AF-A0A811U1P1-F1
#
_entry.id   AF-A0A811U1P1-F1
#
_cell.length_a   1.000
_cell.length_b   1.000
_cell.length_c   1.000
_cell.angle_alpha   90.00
_cell.angle_beta   90.00
_cell.angle_gamma   90.00
#
_symmetry.space_group_name_H-M   'P 1'
#
loop_
_entity.id
_entity.type
_entity.pdbx_description
1 polymer ?
#
loop_
_entity_poly.entity_id
_entity_poly.type
_entity_poly.pdbx_seq_one_letter_code
_entity_poly.pdbx_strand_id
1 'polypeptide(L)'
;MGDSDSEDSDGEGGLGNVSRVIIRPPGQSGKAKRGHLCFDAAFETGNLGKADLIGDFEYDLFLRPDTCNPRFRFWFNFTVDNVKQDQRVLFNIVNISKPRNLFNASLVPLVKSSSRPKWQRLPKKNVFYYRSLLHQNHYVLSFAFSFDKEDDVYQFAVAPPYSYSRLQSYLNVIDARQTDQRFVRSVLAKSVQNRNLDLLTIDHVTAKTKASRLDRGFIRVIVILCRVHPGDTPASFMCQGFIEFLIGNHPIAALLRDNFVFKIVPMVNPDGVFLGNNRCNLIGQDLNRTWQVATEYSHPTLYAIRNMLKELDNSDIYQIDFVIDLHANQSLHGCFIYGNTYEDVYRHERHLVFPRLFAANAYDYVAENTMFNADEKKVGCARRYFCERLSDTVNAYTVEVSMGGHYLKDGKTVALYTEDGCKYYRCGRNLARTFLHYYRFINVLPTPVVSEARLRRRNRPRTHHSRSRSRTRYEVKPRPKTTRCYAPIAYTNLSINYDSGGSSDEGGFSPTRPIAPGSSLFSGYRNYRRTHGSSAVTHDQYALLALKSSKYDHLGDFGGGGGVGGSRAHAYMHGRAATAEKSSKSVTFEQPLNVPPKPYLSIIDLNQLTRGCLNRKTGSFDADHHHHH
;
A
#
# COMPACT_ATOMS: atom_id res chain seq x y z
N MET A 1 -50.24 -31.19 14.04
CA MET A 1 -50.34 -29.86 14.68
C MET A 1 -49.53 -29.99 15.96
N GLY A 2 -48.26 -29.59 16.02
CA GLY A 2 -47.63 -28.45 15.32
C GLY A 2 -47.62 -27.26 16.29
N ASP A 3 -46.54 -26.53 16.51
CA ASP A 3 -45.17 -26.65 15.97
C ASP A 3 -44.15 -26.35 17.07
N SER A 4 -42.91 -26.82 16.91
CA SER A 4 -41.78 -26.49 17.77
C SER A 4 -40.86 -25.52 17.04
N ASP A 5 -40.83 -24.25 17.49
CA ASP A 5 -39.90 -23.26 16.95
C ASP A 5 -38.45 -23.70 17.19
N SER A 6 -37.72 -23.93 16.10
CA SER A 6 -36.29 -24.24 16.11
C SER A 6 -35.48 -22.95 16.19
N GLU A 7 -34.68 -22.82 17.26
CA GLU A 7 -33.66 -21.77 17.37
C GLU A 7 -32.50 -22.06 16.39
N ASP A 8 -32.67 -21.64 15.13
CA ASP A 8 -31.60 -21.62 14.12
C ASP A 8 -30.55 -20.54 14.47
N SER A 9 -29.70 -20.85 15.45
CA SER A 9 -28.52 -20.05 15.82
C SER A 9 -27.23 -20.47 15.08
N ASP A 10 -27.36 -21.13 13.93
CA ASP A 10 -26.24 -21.52 13.04
C ASP A 10 -25.96 -20.45 11.97
N GLY A 11 -25.63 -19.23 12.42
CA GLY A 11 -25.45 -18.06 11.53
C GLY A 11 -24.14 -17.27 11.68
N GLU A 12 -23.47 -17.33 12.84
CA GLU A 12 -22.24 -16.55 13.06
C GLU A 12 -20.99 -17.30 12.57
N GLY A 13 -20.73 -17.19 11.26
CA GLY A 13 -19.61 -17.83 10.59
C GLY A 13 -18.27 -17.58 11.29
N GLY A 14 -17.52 -18.67 11.50
CA GLY A 14 -16.38 -18.72 12.43
C GLY A 14 -15.37 -17.59 12.28
N LEU A 15 -14.86 -17.11 13.43
CA LEU A 15 -13.98 -15.95 13.60
C LEU A 15 -12.57 -16.06 12.95
N GLY A 16 -12.33 -17.09 12.14
CA GLY A 16 -11.06 -17.40 11.49
C GLY A 16 -11.04 -17.10 9.98
N ASN A 17 -9.90 -17.39 9.35
CA ASN A 17 -9.83 -17.51 7.88
C ASN A 17 -10.27 -18.93 7.48
N VAL A 18 -10.79 -19.09 6.26
CA VAL A 18 -11.02 -20.42 5.68
C VAL A 18 -9.70 -21.21 5.60
N SER A 19 -9.75 -22.49 5.95
CA SER A 19 -8.60 -23.40 5.96
C SER A 19 -8.94 -24.64 5.14
N ARG A 20 -8.47 -24.68 3.89
CA ARG A 20 -8.71 -25.75 2.90
C ARG A 20 -10.17 -26.25 2.84
N VAL A 21 -11.11 -25.31 2.74
CA VAL A 21 -12.55 -25.59 2.70
C VAL A 21 -12.95 -25.97 1.28
N ILE A 22 -13.29 -27.25 1.07
CA ILE A 22 -13.81 -27.75 -0.21
C ILE A 22 -15.32 -27.52 -0.28
N ILE A 23 -15.74 -26.65 -1.19
CA ILE A 23 -17.14 -26.37 -1.45
C ILE A 23 -17.70 -27.41 -2.42
N ARG A 24 -18.82 -28.03 -2.05
CA ARG A 24 -19.50 -29.09 -2.81
C ARG A 24 -20.89 -28.60 -3.25
N PRO A 25 -21.38 -29.00 -4.43
CA PRO A 25 -22.78 -28.78 -4.79
C PRO A 25 -23.74 -29.41 -3.78
N PRO A 26 -24.91 -28.80 -3.51
CA PRO A 26 -25.96 -29.38 -2.68
C PRO A 26 -26.30 -30.82 -3.11
N GLY A 27 -26.50 -31.71 -2.13
CA GLY A 27 -26.82 -33.12 -2.37
C GLY A 27 -25.63 -34.02 -2.75
N GLN A 28 -24.41 -33.51 -2.99
CA GLN A 28 -23.23 -34.35 -3.24
C GLN A 28 -22.43 -34.65 -1.97
N SER A 29 -22.71 -35.80 -1.35
CA SER A 29 -21.87 -36.37 -0.29
C SER A 29 -20.80 -37.31 -0.86
N GLY A 30 -19.58 -37.28 -0.30
CA GLY A 30 -18.47 -38.16 -0.67
C GLY A 30 -17.12 -37.46 -0.93
N LYS A 31 -16.20 -38.19 -1.58
CA LYS A 31 -14.89 -37.67 -1.99
C LYS A 31 -15.05 -36.47 -2.92
N ALA A 32 -14.22 -35.44 -2.73
CA ALA A 32 -14.21 -34.26 -3.59
C ALA A 32 -13.86 -34.66 -5.03
N LYS A 33 -14.66 -34.21 -6.00
CA LYS A 33 -14.37 -34.38 -7.43
C LYS A 33 -13.51 -33.20 -7.91
N ARG A 34 -12.78 -33.38 -9.01
CA ARG A 34 -12.11 -32.26 -9.71
C ARG A 34 -13.14 -31.21 -10.12
N GLY A 35 -12.85 -29.95 -9.83
CA GLY A 35 -13.74 -28.81 -10.04
C GLY A 35 -14.59 -28.42 -8.82
N HIS A 36 -14.59 -29.21 -7.74
CA HIS A 36 -15.11 -28.76 -6.44
C HIS A 36 -14.07 -27.83 -5.81
N LEU A 37 -14.25 -26.51 -5.96
CA LEU A 37 -13.25 -25.54 -5.54
C LEU A 37 -12.92 -25.65 -4.05
N CYS A 38 -11.64 -25.68 -3.75
CA CYS A 38 -11.09 -25.67 -2.40
C CYS A 38 -10.51 -24.28 -2.10
N PHE A 39 -10.99 -23.64 -1.04
CA PHE A 39 -10.58 -22.29 -0.65
C PHE A 39 -9.69 -22.34 0.60
N ASP A 40 -8.56 -21.65 0.54
CA ASP A 40 -7.63 -21.54 1.66
C ASP A 40 -7.16 -20.08 1.83
N ALA A 41 -7.17 -19.60 3.06
CA ALA A 41 -6.63 -18.32 3.48
C ALA A 41 -5.87 -18.43 4.83
N ALA A 42 -5.58 -19.66 5.29
CA ALA A 42 -4.89 -19.95 6.55
C ALA A 42 -3.35 -19.79 6.41
N PHE A 43 -2.92 -18.65 5.86
CA PHE A 43 -1.52 -18.29 5.64
C PHE A 43 -1.26 -16.81 5.94
N GLU A 44 0.02 -16.42 6.03
CA GLU A 44 0.43 -15.06 6.35
C GLU A 44 -0.13 -14.02 5.35
N THR A 45 -0.76 -12.95 5.84
CA THR A 45 -1.52 -11.95 5.06
C THR A 45 -2.80 -12.47 4.39
N GLY A 46 -3.21 -13.72 4.62
CA GLY A 46 -4.45 -14.29 4.09
C GLY A 46 -5.69 -13.64 4.70
N ASN A 47 -6.73 -13.45 3.89
CA ASN A 47 -8.06 -13.01 4.35
C ASN A 47 -9.15 -13.51 3.39
N LEU A 48 -9.97 -14.41 3.91
CA LEU A 48 -11.28 -14.85 3.41
C LEU A 48 -11.95 -15.59 4.57
N GLY A 49 -13.16 -15.21 4.98
CA GLY A 49 -13.84 -15.75 6.16
C GLY A 49 -14.81 -16.90 5.84
N LYS A 50 -15.57 -16.77 4.74
CA LYS A 50 -16.51 -17.79 4.26
C LYS A 50 -16.56 -17.79 2.73
N ALA A 51 -16.85 -18.94 2.14
CA ALA A 51 -17.19 -19.10 0.73
C ALA A 51 -18.43 -20.00 0.63
N ASP A 52 -19.47 -19.53 -0.03
CA ASP A 52 -20.73 -20.24 -0.26
C ASP A 52 -20.94 -20.45 -1.77
N LEU A 53 -21.54 -21.58 -2.16
CA LEU A 53 -21.94 -21.85 -3.55
C LEU A 53 -23.42 -21.50 -3.72
N ILE A 54 -23.72 -20.55 -4.61
CA ILE A 54 -25.09 -20.07 -4.85
C ILE A 54 -25.71 -20.71 -6.09
N GLY A 55 -24.91 -20.92 -7.13
CA GLY A 55 -25.27 -21.66 -8.35
C GLY A 55 -24.10 -22.51 -8.84
N ASP A 56 -24.28 -23.28 -9.91
CA ASP A 56 -23.32 -24.30 -10.38
C ASP A 56 -21.86 -23.80 -10.55
N PHE A 57 -21.71 -22.50 -10.85
CA PHE A 57 -20.42 -21.83 -11.06
C PHE A 57 -20.29 -20.49 -10.33
N GLU A 58 -21.20 -20.18 -9.40
CA GLU A 58 -21.28 -18.87 -8.73
C GLU A 58 -21.03 -19.00 -7.23
N TYR A 59 -20.03 -18.25 -6.74
CA TYR A 59 -19.52 -18.32 -5.38
C TYR A 59 -19.60 -16.96 -4.68
N ASP A 60 -20.33 -16.91 -3.56
CA ASP A 60 -20.37 -15.77 -2.67
C ASP A 60 -19.25 -15.87 -1.63
N LEU A 61 -18.39 -14.84 -1.60
CA LEU A 61 -17.20 -14.75 -0.78
C LEU A 61 -17.37 -13.65 0.27
N PHE A 62 -17.23 -14.05 1.54
CA PHE A 62 -17.33 -13.14 2.68
C PHE A 62 -15.94 -12.90 3.25
N LEU A 63 -15.49 -11.64 3.20
CA LEU A 63 -14.22 -11.23 3.78
C LEU A 63 -14.27 -11.32 5.31
N ARG A 64 -13.17 -11.76 5.92
CA ARG A 64 -13.03 -11.73 7.38
C ARG A 64 -12.89 -10.27 7.83
N PRO A 65 -13.69 -9.78 8.79
CA PRO A 65 -13.45 -8.47 9.39
C PRO A 65 -12.08 -8.42 10.07
N ASP A 66 -11.51 -7.21 10.19
CA ASP A 66 -10.33 -6.99 11.02
C ASP A 66 -10.51 -7.59 12.43
N THR A 67 -9.45 -8.18 12.96
CA THR A 67 -9.48 -8.82 14.30
C THR A 67 -9.96 -7.81 15.34
N CYS A 68 -10.94 -8.21 16.15
CA CYS A 68 -11.62 -7.37 17.14
C CYS A 68 -12.29 -6.09 16.58
N ASN A 69 -12.54 -5.97 15.27
CA ASN A 69 -13.25 -4.83 14.69
C ASN A 69 -14.13 -5.21 13.47
N PRO A 70 -15.46 -5.34 13.64
CA PRO A 70 -16.35 -5.79 12.56
C PRO A 70 -16.49 -4.79 11.41
N ARG A 71 -16.05 -3.53 11.57
CA ARG A 71 -16.33 -2.43 10.62
C ARG A 71 -15.42 -2.43 9.40
N PHE A 72 -14.22 -2.99 9.47
CA PHE A 72 -13.23 -2.89 8.38
C PHE A 72 -13.09 -4.20 7.60
N ARG A 73 -13.53 -4.18 6.33
CA ARG A 73 -13.43 -5.26 5.34
C ARG A 73 -13.10 -4.64 3.98
N PHE A 74 -11.96 -5.00 3.40
CA PHE A 74 -11.53 -4.56 2.06
C PHE A 74 -10.36 -5.40 1.55
N TRP A 75 -9.38 -5.66 2.42
CA TRP A 75 -8.27 -6.56 2.11
C TRP A 75 -8.80 -8.00 1.95
N PHE A 76 -8.43 -8.63 0.84
CA PHE A 76 -8.64 -10.05 0.60
C PHE A 76 -7.38 -10.64 -0.02
N ASN A 77 -7.06 -11.87 0.37
CA ASN A 77 -5.95 -12.64 -0.14
C ASN A 77 -6.22 -14.12 0.15
N PHE A 78 -6.51 -14.91 -0.88
CA PHE A 78 -6.88 -16.31 -0.74
C PHE A 78 -6.35 -17.14 -1.91
N THR A 79 -6.20 -18.44 -1.68
CA THR A 79 -5.87 -19.43 -2.70
C THR A 79 -7.06 -20.33 -3.02
N VAL A 80 -7.13 -20.75 -4.27
CA VAL A 80 -8.10 -21.72 -4.80
C VAL A 80 -7.34 -22.90 -5.41
N ASP A 81 -7.65 -24.11 -4.93
CA ASP A 81 -7.14 -25.38 -5.46
C ASP A 81 -8.28 -26.37 -5.80
N ASN A 82 -7.92 -27.56 -6.31
CA ASN A 82 -8.85 -28.57 -6.84
C ASN A 82 -9.75 -28.09 -8.02
N VAL A 83 -9.23 -27.16 -8.82
CA VAL A 83 -9.88 -26.64 -10.03
C VAL A 83 -9.98 -27.70 -11.14
N LYS A 84 -10.85 -27.48 -12.13
CA LYS A 84 -10.94 -28.23 -13.39
C LYS A 84 -10.56 -27.32 -14.57
N GLN A 85 -9.98 -27.88 -15.62
CA GLN A 85 -9.58 -27.15 -16.83
C GLN A 85 -10.82 -26.61 -17.56
N ASP A 86 -10.68 -25.39 -18.10
CA ASP A 86 -11.73 -24.61 -18.76
C ASP A 86 -12.99 -24.33 -17.90
N GLN A 87 -12.94 -24.68 -16.61
CA GLN A 87 -13.99 -24.32 -15.65
C GLN A 87 -14.03 -22.80 -15.50
N ARG A 88 -15.20 -22.24 -15.81
CA ARG A 88 -15.50 -20.82 -15.62
C ARG A 88 -16.24 -20.65 -14.30
N VAL A 89 -15.89 -19.64 -13.54
CA VAL A 89 -16.54 -19.33 -12.26
C VAL A 89 -16.72 -17.84 -12.08
N LEU A 90 -17.77 -17.47 -11.36
CA LEU A 90 -18.05 -16.12 -10.92
C LEU A 90 -17.81 -16.03 -9.41
N PHE A 91 -16.92 -15.13 -8.99
CA PHE A 91 -16.65 -14.85 -7.58
C PHE A 91 -17.26 -13.51 -7.20
N ASN A 92 -18.20 -13.52 -6.26
CA ASN A 92 -18.89 -12.34 -5.73
C ASN A 92 -18.36 -12.01 -4.33
N ILE A 93 -17.66 -10.89 -4.14
CA ILE A 93 -17.29 -10.43 -2.79
C ILE A 93 -18.36 -9.46 -2.29
N VAL A 94 -19.18 -9.92 -1.34
CA VAL A 94 -20.47 -9.28 -0.99
C VAL A 94 -20.42 -8.29 0.18
N ASN A 95 -19.37 -8.33 1.02
CA ASN A 95 -19.35 -7.63 2.32
C ASN A 95 -18.29 -6.51 2.46
N ILE A 96 -17.93 -5.83 1.36
CA ILE A 96 -16.91 -4.75 1.34
C ILE A 96 -17.42 -3.49 2.08
N SER A 97 -16.69 -3.04 3.11
CA SER A 97 -17.13 -1.94 4.00
C SER A 97 -17.13 -0.54 3.38
N LYS A 98 -16.36 -0.29 2.32
CA LYS A 98 -16.22 1.06 1.73
C LYS A 98 -16.86 1.12 0.34
N PRO A 99 -18.02 1.77 0.16
CA PRO A 99 -18.68 1.86 -1.14
C PRO A 99 -17.88 2.71 -2.14
N ARG A 100 -17.31 3.85 -1.69
CA ARG A 100 -16.47 4.73 -2.53
C ARG A 100 -15.01 4.26 -2.53
N ASN A 101 -14.73 3.28 -3.38
CA ASN A 101 -13.39 2.76 -3.64
C ASN A 101 -13.09 2.76 -5.16
N LEU A 102 -11.86 2.39 -5.53
CA LEU A 102 -11.38 2.38 -6.92
C LEU A 102 -11.96 1.25 -7.79
N PHE A 103 -12.67 0.24 -7.25
CA PHE A 103 -13.35 -0.78 -8.06
C PHE A 103 -14.50 -0.17 -8.89
N ASN A 104 -15.11 0.93 -8.42
CA ASN A 104 -16.04 1.74 -9.24
C ASN A 104 -15.38 2.34 -10.51
N ALA A 105 -14.05 2.44 -10.55
CA ALA A 105 -13.32 3.19 -11.57
C ALA A 105 -12.43 2.29 -12.44
N SER A 106 -11.40 1.68 -11.87
CA SER A 106 -10.36 0.96 -12.63
C SER A 106 -9.53 -0.05 -11.83
N LEU A 107 -9.67 -0.11 -10.50
CA LEU A 107 -9.04 -1.18 -9.71
C LEU A 107 -9.67 -2.51 -10.11
N VAL A 108 -8.81 -3.50 -10.34
CA VAL A 108 -9.20 -4.88 -10.66
C VAL A 108 -8.36 -5.82 -9.78
N PRO A 109 -8.91 -6.97 -9.34
CA PRO A 109 -8.14 -7.94 -8.56
C PRO A 109 -6.87 -8.40 -9.29
N LEU A 110 -5.90 -8.87 -8.51
CA LEU A 110 -4.73 -9.57 -9.01
C LEU A 110 -4.93 -11.07 -8.89
N VAL A 111 -4.40 -11.80 -9.86
CA VAL A 111 -4.25 -13.25 -9.86
C VAL A 111 -2.80 -13.64 -10.04
N LYS A 112 -2.42 -14.78 -9.47
CA LYS A 112 -1.14 -15.49 -9.63
C LYS A 112 -1.46 -16.98 -9.64
N SER A 113 -0.65 -17.82 -10.29
CA SER A 113 -0.78 -19.28 -10.18
C SER A 113 0.56 -19.96 -9.85
N SER A 114 0.54 -21.24 -9.51
CA SER A 114 1.76 -22.04 -9.29
C SER A 114 2.71 -21.98 -10.49
N SER A 115 2.22 -22.25 -11.72
CA SER A 115 3.04 -22.14 -12.93
C SER A 115 3.29 -20.71 -13.41
N ARG A 116 2.50 -19.73 -12.97
CA ARG A 116 2.62 -18.30 -13.31
C ARG A 116 2.89 -17.47 -12.05
N PRO A 117 4.12 -17.49 -11.48
CA PRO A 117 4.40 -16.96 -10.15
C PRO A 117 4.37 -15.42 -10.03
N LYS A 118 4.01 -14.69 -11.09
CA LYS A 118 3.94 -13.23 -11.16
C LYS A 118 2.51 -12.74 -11.02
N TRP A 119 2.31 -11.67 -10.25
CA TRP A 119 0.99 -11.06 -10.06
C TRP A 119 0.53 -10.29 -11.31
N GLN A 120 -0.61 -10.71 -11.88
CA GLN A 120 -1.23 -10.11 -13.05
C GLN A 120 -2.63 -9.57 -12.71
N ARG A 121 -2.99 -8.42 -13.27
CA ARG A 121 -4.31 -7.79 -13.09
C ARG A 121 -5.35 -8.51 -13.95
N LEU A 122 -6.53 -8.81 -13.40
CA LEU A 122 -7.63 -9.37 -14.20
C LEU A 122 -8.08 -8.38 -15.28
N PRO A 123 -8.56 -8.84 -16.46
CA PRO A 123 -9.11 -7.96 -17.48
C PRO A 123 -10.30 -7.17 -16.94
N LYS A 124 -10.32 -5.83 -17.12
CA LYS A 124 -11.41 -4.97 -16.60
C LYS A 124 -12.80 -5.42 -17.08
N LYS A 125 -12.91 -5.96 -18.30
CA LYS A 125 -14.16 -6.51 -18.86
C LYS A 125 -14.74 -7.73 -18.10
N ASN A 126 -13.95 -8.37 -17.23
CA ASN A 126 -14.36 -9.50 -16.41
C ASN A 126 -14.69 -9.10 -14.96
N VAL A 127 -14.59 -7.80 -14.61
CA VAL A 127 -14.70 -7.32 -13.22
C VAL A 127 -15.81 -6.26 -13.15
N PHE A 128 -16.77 -6.51 -12.28
CA PHE A 128 -17.97 -5.70 -12.09
C PHE A 128 -18.07 -5.28 -10.62
N TYR A 129 -18.41 -4.02 -10.38
CA TYR A 129 -18.64 -3.51 -9.03
C TYR A 129 -19.95 -2.74 -9.03
N TYR A 130 -20.96 -3.29 -8.36
CA TYR A 130 -22.33 -2.80 -8.43
C TYR A 130 -23.04 -3.00 -7.09
N ARG A 131 -24.22 -2.39 -6.96
CA ARG A 131 -25.08 -2.51 -5.79
C ARG A 131 -26.14 -3.57 -6.07
N SER A 132 -26.24 -4.60 -5.21
CA SER A 132 -27.15 -5.73 -5.44
C SER A 132 -28.29 -5.73 -4.42
N LEU A 133 -29.54 -5.81 -4.89
CA LEU A 133 -30.71 -5.91 -4.03
C LEU A 133 -30.73 -7.23 -3.23
N LEU A 134 -30.27 -8.32 -3.84
CA LEU A 134 -30.21 -9.66 -3.22
C LEU A 134 -29.33 -9.68 -1.97
N HIS A 135 -28.21 -8.94 -1.98
CA HIS A 135 -27.31 -8.81 -0.83
C HIS A 135 -27.62 -7.52 -0.04
N GLN A 136 -28.90 -7.31 0.32
CA GLN A 136 -29.36 -6.22 1.19
C GLN A 136 -28.93 -4.81 0.73
N ASN A 137 -28.84 -4.60 -0.59
CA ASN A 137 -28.41 -3.33 -1.19
C ASN A 137 -26.94 -2.95 -0.80
N HIS A 138 -26.11 -3.95 -0.49
CA HIS A 138 -24.65 -3.80 -0.36
C HIS A 138 -23.97 -3.73 -1.74
N TYR A 139 -22.70 -3.29 -1.73
CA TYR A 139 -21.87 -3.28 -2.92
C TYR A 139 -21.12 -4.61 -3.06
N VAL A 140 -21.29 -5.25 -4.21
CA VAL A 140 -20.68 -6.53 -4.57
C VAL A 140 -19.57 -6.29 -5.60
N LEU A 141 -18.42 -6.93 -5.38
CA LEU A 141 -17.36 -7.05 -6.38
C LEU A 141 -17.42 -8.44 -7.02
N SER A 142 -18.00 -8.51 -8.21
CA SER A 142 -18.10 -9.75 -8.98
C SER A 142 -16.99 -9.83 -10.01
N PHE A 143 -16.28 -10.95 -10.09
CA PHE A 143 -15.28 -11.17 -11.14
C PHE A 143 -15.34 -12.58 -11.73
N ALA A 144 -15.37 -12.64 -13.05
CA ALA A 144 -15.41 -13.87 -13.83
C ALA A 144 -13.99 -14.37 -14.12
N PHE A 145 -13.68 -15.59 -13.70
CA PHE A 145 -12.40 -16.25 -13.95
C PHE A 145 -12.59 -17.55 -14.73
N SER A 146 -11.54 -18.02 -15.40
CA SER A 146 -11.52 -19.29 -16.14
C SER A 146 -10.19 -19.97 -15.88
N PHE A 147 -10.22 -21.18 -15.34
CA PHE A 147 -9.03 -21.91 -14.94
C PHE A 147 -8.40 -22.63 -16.16
N ASP A 148 -7.11 -22.40 -16.40
CA ASP A 148 -6.40 -22.95 -17.57
C ASP A 148 -5.67 -24.27 -17.30
N LYS A 149 -5.35 -24.55 -16.03
CA LYS A 149 -4.59 -25.73 -15.59
C LYS A 149 -5.15 -26.31 -14.30
N GLU A 150 -5.29 -27.64 -14.25
CA GLU A 150 -5.88 -28.36 -13.11
C GLU A 150 -4.96 -28.49 -11.90
N ASP A 151 -3.64 -28.54 -12.11
CA ASP A 151 -2.64 -28.75 -11.05
C ASP A 151 -2.07 -27.43 -10.50
N ASP A 152 -2.48 -26.29 -11.06
CA ASP A 152 -2.12 -24.98 -10.55
C ASP A 152 -3.01 -24.59 -9.35
N VAL A 153 -2.39 -24.00 -8.32
CA VAL A 153 -3.09 -23.29 -7.26
C VAL A 153 -3.14 -21.81 -7.63
N TYR A 154 -4.33 -21.21 -7.62
CA TYR A 154 -4.55 -19.82 -8.03
C TYR A 154 -4.69 -18.95 -6.79
N GLN A 155 -3.94 -17.86 -6.71
CA GLN A 155 -4.00 -16.90 -5.61
C GLN A 155 -4.62 -15.59 -6.09
N PHE A 156 -5.64 -15.10 -5.37
CA PHE A 156 -6.35 -13.85 -5.67
C PHE A 156 -6.15 -12.82 -4.56
N ALA A 157 -5.83 -11.58 -4.91
CA ALA A 157 -5.61 -10.49 -3.95
C ALA A 157 -5.97 -9.09 -4.49
N VAL A 158 -6.22 -8.12 -3.60
CA VAL A 158 -6.49 -6.71 -3.98
C VAL A 158 -5.26 -6.03 -4.58
N ALA A 159 -4.12 -6.20 -3.93
CA ALA A 159 -2.81 -5.66 -4.25
C ALA A 159 -1.76 -6.73 -3.92
N PRO A 160 -0.52 -6.66 -4.46
CA PRO A 160 0.46 -7.71 -4.20
C PRO A 160 0.72 -7.80 -2.69
N PRO A 161 0.65 -8.99 -2.06
CA PRO A 161 0.89 -9.11 -0.63
C PRO A 161 2.35 -8.83 -0.29
N TYR A 162 2.55 -8.06 0.78
CA TYR A 162 3.85 -7.80 1.38
C TYR A 162 3.83 -8.29 2.82
N SER A 163 4.28 -9.53 3.01
CA SER A 163 4.26 -10.22 4.29
C SER A 163 5.39 -9.72 5.21
N TYR A 164 5.24 -9.95 6.52
CA TYR A 164 6.29 -9.66 7.49
C TYR A 164 7.46 -10.63 7.28
N SER A 165 7.23 -11.91 6.98
CA SER A 165 8.31 -12.84 6.61
C SER A 165 9.10 -12.37 5.38
N ARG A 166 8.43 -11.84 4.34
CA ARG A 166 9.08 -11.21 3.18
C ARG A 166 9.95 -10.02 3.58
N LEU A 167 9.48 -9.18 4.52
CA LEU A 167 10.28 -8.08 5.08
C LEU A 167 11.52 -8.61 5.80
N GLN A 168 11.36 -9.56 6.72
CA GLN A 168 12.46 -10.13 7.50
C GLN A 168 13.53 -10.74 6.58
N SER A 169 13.14 -11.54 5.59
CA SER A 169 14.07 -12.10 4.61
C SER A 169 14.79 -11.02 3.79
N TYR A 170 14.09 -9.96 3.38
CA TYR A 170 14.69 -8.83 2.66
C TYR A 170 15.71 -8.07 3.52
N LEU A 171 15.40 -7.81 4.79
CA LEU A 171 16.33 -7.16 5.73
C LEU A 171 17.55 -8.04 6.00
N ASN A 172 17.36 -9.33 6.28
CA ASN A 172 18.47 -10.29 6.48
C ASN A 172 19.40 -10.36 5.25
N VAL A 173 18.87 -10.25 4.03
CA VAL A 173 19.67 -10.20 2.80
C VAL A 173 20.45 -8.88 2.66
N ILE A 174 19.95 -7.77 3.22
CA ILE A 174 20.71 -6.51 3.30
C ILE A 174 21.79 -6.62 4.37
N ASP A 175 21.44 -7.09 5.57
CA ASP A 175 22.37 -7.30 6.69
C ASP A 175 23.56 -8.17 6.25
N ALA A 176 23.29 -9.29 5.56
CA ALA A 176 24.34 -10.19 5.05
C ALA A 176 25.16 -9.63 3.86
N ARG A 177 24.67 -8.59 3.17
CA ARG A 177 25.36 -7.95 2.04
C ARG A 177 26.15 -6.71 2.45
N GLN A 178 25.86 -6.10 3.59
CA GLN A 178 26.58 -4.93 4.08
C GLN A 178 27.69 -5.32 5.06
N THR A 179 28.92 -5.20 4.60
CA THR A 179 30.12 -5.22 5.44
C THR A 179 30.52 -3.82 5.93
N ASP A 180 29.95 -2.74 5.38
CA ASP A 180 30.21 -1.38 5.85
C ASP A 180 29.15 -0.94 6.88
N GLN A 181 29.54 -0.06 7.81
CA GLN A 181 28.66 0.57 8.81
C GLN A 181 27.58 1.51 8.21
N ARG A 182 27.30 1.44 6.91
CA ARG A 182 26.33 2.29 6.17
C ARG A 182 24.87 1.96 6.45
N PHE A 183 24.61 0.80 7.04
CA PHE A 183 23.28 0.29 7.37
C PHE A 183 23.35 -0.36 8.75
N VAL A 184 22.58 0.16 9.70
CA VAL A 184 22.47 -0.38 11.05
C VAL A 184 21.00 -0.71 11.31
N ARG A 185 20.73 -2.00 11.49
CA ARG A 185 19.42 -2.50 11.89
C ARG A 185 19.38 -2.69 13.40
N SER A 186 18.36 -2.16 14.06
CA SER A 186 18.06 -2.42 15.47
C SER A 186 16.59 -2.80 15.65
N VAL A 187 16.26 -3.47 16.75
CA VAL A 187 14.88 -3.74 17.14
C VAL A 187 14.45 -2.65 18.13
N LEU A 188 13.52 -1.80 17.72
CA LEU A 188 13.04 -0.67 18.52
C LEU A 188 12.06 -1.10 19.63
N ALA A 189 11.24 -2.11 19.34
CA ALA A 189 10.32 -2.72 20.29
C ALA A 189 9.87 -4.09 19.77
N LYS A 190 9.00 -4.75 20.53
CA LYS A 190 8.22 -5.88 20.04
C LYS A 190 6.73 -5.54 20.01
N SER A 191 6.00 -6.17 19.10
CA SER A 191 4.55 -6.07 18.99
C SER A 191 3.84 -6.86 20.08
N VAL A 192 2.50 -6.79 20.11
CA VAL A 192 1.68 -7.51 21.10
C VAL A 192 1.84 -9.04 20.95
N GLN A 193 2.01 -9.52 19.71
CA GLN A 193 2.37 -10.92 19.44
C GLN A 193 3.89 -11.16 19.33
N ASN A 194 4.72 -10.37 20.02
CA ASN A 194 6.17 -10.57 20.16
C ASN A 194 6.96 -10.56 18.83
N ARG A 195 6.45 -9.93 17.76
CA ARG A 195 7.17 -9.71 16.50
C ARG A 195 8.06 -8.47 16.61
N ASN A 196 9.19 -8.46 15.91
CA ASN A 196 10.14 -7.36 15.98
C ASN A 196 9.62 -6.13 15.24
N LEU A 197 9.75 -4.96 15.87
CA LEU A 197 9.65 -3.67 15.21
C LEU A 197 11.06 -3.23 14.81
N ASP A 198 11.46 -3.51 13.58
CA ASP A 198 12.76 -3.10 13.06
C ASP A 198 12.83 -1.58 12.86
N LEU A 199 13.94 -0.98 13.26
CA LEU A 199 14.38 0.37 12.94
C LEU A 199 15.67 0.27 12.12
N LEU A 200 15.65 0.85 10.92
CA LEU A 200 16.80 0.92 10.04
C LEU A 200 17.40 2.31 10.14
N THR A 201 18.65 2.41 10.59
CA THR A 201 19.44 3.66 10.51
C THR A 201 20.36 3.56 9.30
N ILE A 202 20.26 4.51 8.37
CA ILE A 202 21.07 4.58 7.16
C ILE A 202 21.78 5.94 7.15
N ASP A 203 23.09 5.93 7.37
CA ASP A 203 23.94 7.11 7.37
C ASP A 203 25.39 6.73 7.01
N HIS A 204 26.20 7.74 6.68
CA HIS A 204 27.65 7.61 6.53
C HIS A 204 28.38 8.66 7.39
N VAL A 205 27.67 9.24 8.37
CA VAL A 205 28.17 10.31 9.23
C VAL A 205 29.13 9.69 10.26
N THR A 206 30.41 9.88 10.01
CA THR A 206 31.50 9.29 10.82
C THR A 206 31.43 9.77 12.27
N ALA A 207 31.87 8.94 13.22
CA ALA A 207 31.89 9.30 14.64
C ALA A 207 32.67 10.61 14.92
N LYS A 208 33.73 10.91 14.14
CA LYS A 208 34.45 12.20 14.20
C LYS A 208 33.58 13.39 13.78
N THR A 209 32.70 13.22 12.79
CA THR A 209 31.71 14.23 12.38
C THR A 209 30.60 14.38 13.43
N LYS A 210 30.24 13.30 14.14
CA LYS A 210 29.31 13.32 15.29
C LYS A 210 29.90 13.99 16.54
N ALA A 211 31.24 14.00 16.69
CA ALA A 211 31.94 14.62 17.81
C ALA A 211 32.42 16.07 17.55
N SER A 212 32.54 16.48 16.28
CA SER A 212 33.08 17.78 15.85
C SER A 212 32.08 18.94 16.05
N ARG A 213 31.79 19.30 17.31
CA ARG A 213 30.89 20.41 17.70
C ARG A 213 31.23 21.80 17.12
N LEU A 214 32.45 22.01 16.64
CA LEU A 214 33.03 23.35 16.47
C LEU A 214 32.85 24.00 15.09
N ASP A 215 32.41 23.26 14.06
CA ASP A 215 32.43 23.78 12.67
C ASP A 215 31.26 23.32 11.78
N ARG A 216 30.32 22.52 12.33
CA ARG A 216 29.09 22.07 11.62
C ARG A 216 27.93 21.98 12.62
N GLY A 217 26.78 22.55 12.26
CA GLY A 217 25.57 22.53 13.07
C GLY A 217 24.91 21.15 13.19
N PHE A 218 23.73 21.10 13.82
CA PHE A 218 22.96 19.89 14.14
C PHE A 218 22.90 18.85 13.02
N ILE A 219 22.99 17.57 13.39
CA ILE A 219 22.83 16.46 12.46
C ILE A 219 21.36 16.31 12.11
N ARG A 220 21.04 16.51 10.83
CA ARG A 220 19.68 16.47 10.31
C ARG A 220 19.19 15.02 10.17
N VAL A 221 18.07 14.72 10.82
CA VAL A 221 17.44 13.41 10.87
C VAL A 221 16.13 13.42 10.07
N ILE A 222 15.94 12.37 9.27
CA ILE A 222 14.74 12.16 8.45
C ILE A 222 14.11 10.85 8.91
N VAL A 223 12.91 10.92 9.47
CA VAL A 223 12.18 9.75 9.98
C VAL A 223 11.10 9.33 8.98
N ILE A 224 11.06 8.04 8.66
CA ILE A 224 10.06 7.47 7.74
C ILE A 224 9.37 6.31 8.43
N LEU A 225 8.06 6.41 8.54
CA LEU A 225 7.16 5.38 9.06
C LEU A 225 6.40 4.76 7.89
N CYS A 226 6.09 3.47 7.98
CA CYS A 226 5.46 2.73 6.89
C CYS A 226 4.57 1.60 7.43
N ARG A 227 3.47 1.30 6.71
CA ARG A 227 2.53 0.20 7.04
C ARG A 227 1.95 0.30 8.45
N VAL A 228 1.42 1.48 8.79
CA VAL A 228 0.57 1.67 9.97
C VAL A 228 -0.77 0.93 9.80
N HIS A 229 -1.37 0.98 8.60
CA HIS A 229 -2.48 0.09 8.22
C HIS A 229 -1.95 -1.19 7.54
N PRO A 230 -2.41 -2.39 7.93
CA PRO A 230 -1.98 -3.66 7.35
C PRO A 230 -2.45 -3.98 5.92
N GLY A 231 -3.49 -3.33 5.41
CA GLY A 231 -3.97 -3.50 4.02
C GLY A 231 -3.19 -2.67 2.99
N ASP A 232 -2.40 -1.68 3.44
CA ASP A 232 -1.72 -0.71 2.59
C ASP A 232 -0.42 -1.29 1.97
N THR A 233 -0.50 -2.43 1.25
CA THR A 233 0.72 -3.11 0.75
C THR A 233 1.57 -2.28 -0.22
N PRO A 234 1.00 -1.38 -1.07
CA PRO A 234 1.79 -0.44 -1.87
C PRO A 234 2.84 0.37 -1.10
N ALA A 235 2.55 0.72 0.16
CA ALA A 235 3.48 1.49 0.99
C ALA A 235 4.78 0.71 1.26
N SER A 236 4.71 -0.61 1.50
CA SER A 236 5.89 -1.47 1.66
C SER A 236 6.78 -1.44 0.43
N PHE A 237 6.21 -1.54 -0.77
CA PHE A 237 6.96 -1.54 -2.02
C PHE A 237 7.61 -0.17 -2.31
N MET A 238 6.93 0.93 -1.93
CA MET A 238 7.53 2.27 -1.97
C MET A 238 8.72 2.37 -0.99
N CYS A 239 8.53 1.95 0.25
CA CYS A 239 9.55 1.96 1.29
C CYS A 239 10.77 1.10 0.89
N GLN A 240 10.54 -0.10 0.34
CA GLN A 240 11.61 -0.96 -0.20
C GLN A 240 12.41 -0.23 -1.30
N GLY A 241 11.73 0.40 -2.27
CA GLY A 241 12.41 1.16 -3.33
C GLY A 241 13.17 2.39 -2.84
N PHE A 242 12.72 3.00 -1.74
CA PHE A 242 13.43 4.08 -1.05
C PHE A 242 14.70 3.55 -0.36
N ILE A 243 14.61 2.45 0.39
CA ILE A 243 15.73 1.79 1.05
C ILE A 243 16.78 1.32 0.03
N GLU A 244 16.37 0.65 -1.04
CA GLU A 244 17.26 0.22 -2.14
C GLU A 244 18.04 1.39 -2.75
N PHE A 245 17.37 2.54 -2.93
CA PHE A 245 18.02 3.74 -3.45
C PHE A 245 19.05 4.29 -2.47
N LEU A 246 18.67 4.39 -1.18
CA LEU A 246 19.56 4.89 -0.13
C LEU A 246 20.74 3.97 0.18
N ILE A 247 20.66 2.67 -0.07
CA ILE A 247 21.79 1.75 0.10
C ILE A 247 22.66 1.69 -1.16
N GLY A 248 22.08 1.90 -2.34
CA GLY A 248 22.77 1.83 -3.63
C GLY A 248 23.95 2.81 -3.80
N ASN A 249 24.82 2.51 -4.77
CA ASN A 249 26.01 3.30 -5.10
C ASN A 249 25.70 4.54 -5.96
N HIS A 250 24.46 5.03 -5.95
CA HIS A 250 24.07 6.20 -6.72
C HIS A 250 24.67 7.47 -6.09
N PRO A 251 25.25 8.43 -6.86
CA PRO A 251 25.93 9.60 -6.28
C PRO A 251 25.01 10.51 -5.46
N ILE A 252 23.71 10.54 -5.78
CA ILE A 252 22.70 11.23 -4.95
C ILE A 252 22.53 10.53 -3.59
N ALA A 253 22.52 9.19 -3.56
CA ALA A 253 22.35 8.44 -2.33
C ALA A 253 23.57 8.55 -1.42
N ALA A 254 24.79 8.56 -1.98
CA ALA A 254 26.01 8.88 -1.25
C ALA A 254 25.89 10.26 -0.57
N LEU A 255 25.67 11.31 -1.36
CA LEU A 255 25.58 12.68 -0.85
C LEU A 255 24.45 12.86 0.18
N LEU A 256 23.35 12.11 0.10
CA LEU A 256 22.32 12.08 1.14
C LEU A 256 22.80 11.38 2.42
N ARG A 257 23.41 10.19 2.35
CA ARG A 257 23.96 9.48 3.53
C ARG A 257 25.09 10.25 4.22
N ASP A 258 25.88 10.99 3.46
CA ASP A 258 27.04 11.74 3.98
C ASP A 258 26.63 12.99 4.78
N ASN A 259 25.38 13.47 4.62
CA ASN A 259 24.87 14.71 5.24
C ASN A 259 23.64 14.51 6.15
N PHE A 260 22.89 13.41 6.00
CA PHE A 260 21.64 13.16 6.74
C PHE A 260 21.61 11.75 7.33
N VAL A 261 20.95 11.63 8.48
CA VAL A 261 20.67 10.33 9.11
C VAL A 261 19.22 9.94 8.79
N PHE A 262 19.03 8.84 8.07
CA PHE A 262 17.69 8.30 7.81
C PHE A 262 17.33 7.25 8.85
N LYS A 263 16.17 7.42 9.50
CA LYS A 263 15.59 6.46 10.44
C LYS A 263 14.28 5.93 9.89
N ILE A 264 14.27 4.67 9.49
CA ILE A 264 13.17 4.07 8.73
C ILE A 264 12.55 2.93 9.54
N VAL A 265 11.26 3.00 9.80
CA VAL A 265 10.46 1.90 10.36
C VAL A 265 9.64 1.30 9.21
N PRO A 266 10.10 0.21 8.57
CA PRO A 266 9.48 -0.31 7.35
C PRO A 266 8.08 -0.93 7.58
N MET A 267 7.77 -1.35 8.81
CA MET A 267 6.47 -1.91 9.17
C MET A 267 6.08 -1.63 10.62
N VAL A 268 5.21 -0.64 10.84
CA VAL A 268 4.73 -0.23 12.17
C VAL A 268 3.73 -1.23 12.79
N ASN A 269 2.98 -1.96 11.97
CA ASN A 269 1.92 -2.90 12.40
C ASN A 269 2.19 -4.35 11.93
N PRO A 270 3.24 -5.04 12.41
CA PRO A 270 3.56 -6.40 11.96
C PRO A 270 2.46 -7.42 12.30
N ASP A 271 1.72 -7.23 13.40
CA ASP A 271 0.69 -8.17 13.84
C ASP A 271 -0.53 -8.17 12.94
N GLY A 272 -1.08 -6.98 12.63
CA GLY A 272 -2.19 -6.87 11.71
C GLY A 272 -1.81 -7.32 10.29
N VAL A 273 -0.54 -7.16 9.88
CA VAL A 273 -0.04 -7.66 8.59
C VAL A 273 -0.04 -9.18 8.55
N PHE A 274 0.52 -9.83 9.58
CA PHE A 274 0.57 -11.28 9.65
C PHE A 274 -0.83 -11.91 9.59
N LEU A 275 -1.81 -11.33 10.31
CA LEU A 275 -3.20 -11.78 10.36
C LEU A 275 -4.02 -11.48 9.08
N GLY A 276 -3.52 -10.66 8.15
CA GLY A 276 -4.30 -10.22 6.99
C GLY A 276 -5.45 -9.27 7.35
N ASN A 277 -5.24 -8.39 8.32
CA ASN A 277 -6.15 -7.26 8.54
C ASN A 277 -6.02 -6.21 7.42
N ASN A 278 -6.99 -5.31 7.34
CA ASN A 278 -7.04 -4.18 6.42
C ASN A 278 -6.54 -2.89 7.06
N ARG A 279 -6.92 -2.60 8.31
CA ARG A 279 -6.68 -1.31 8.97
C ARG A 279 -6.14 -1.41 10.39
N CYS A 280 -6.66 -2.33 11.19
CA CYS A 280 -6.43 -2.37 12.63
C CYS A 280 -5.25 -3.26 13.06
N ASN A 281 -4.74 -3.00 14.25
CA ASN A 281 -3.84 -3.91 14.99
C ASN A 281 -4.60 -5.16 15.51
N LEU A 282 -3.92 -5.98 16.32
CA LEU A 282 -4.51 -7.18 16.94
C LEU A 282 -5.80 -6.89 17.72
N ILE A 283 -5.83 -5.79 18.48
CA ILE A 283 -6.93 -5.43 19.39
C ILE A 283 -8.02 -4.56 18.71
N GLY A 284 -8.09 -4.58 17.38
CA GLY A 284 -9.15 -3.90 16.63
C GLY A 284 -9.03 -2.38 16.56
N GLN A 285 -7.90 -1.79 16.96
CA GLN A 285 -7.67 -0.35 16.98
C GLN A 285 -6.88 0.15 15.75
N ASP A 286 -7.32 1.30 15.22
CA ASP A 286 -6.67 2.00 14.12
C ASP A 286 -5.47 2.79 14.66
N LEU A 287 -4.26 2.27 14.43
CA LEU A 287 -3.02 2.87 14.93
C LEU A 287 -2.86 4.33 14.48
N ASN A 288 -3.34 4.71 13.28
CA ASN A 288 -3.26 6.10 12.81
C ASN A 288 -4.41 6.97 13.36
N ARG A 289 -5.05 6.56 14.46
CA ARG A 289 -5.97 7.36 15.30
C ARG A 289 -5.62 7.34 16.78
N THR A 290 -4.66 6.51 17.21
CA THR A 290 -4.33 6.33 18.63
C THR A 290 -3.02 6.98 19.07
N TRP A 291 -2.31 7.72 18.20
CA TRP A 291 -1.01 8.34 18.52
C TRP A 291 -1.00 9.17 19.82
N GLN A 292 -2.10 9.86 20.13
CA GLN A 292 -2.26 10.63 21.39
C GLN A 292 -2.39 9.73 22.64
N VAL A 293 -3.13 8.63 22.56
CA VAL A 293 -3.48 7.70 23.68
C VAL A 293 -2.62 6.42 23.68
N ALA A 294 -1.59 6.33 22.83
CA ALA A 294 -0.77 5.14 22.70
C ALA A 294 -0.02 4.82 24.01
N THR A 295 -0.35 3.69 24.62
CA THR A 295 0.27 3.13 25.83
C THR A 295 1.26 2.03 25.46
N GLU A 296 2.22 1.75 26.34
CA GLU A 296 3.20 0.66 26.16
C GLU A 296 2.51 -0.71 25.99
N TYR A 297 1.50 -1.01 26.80
CA TYR A 297 0.84 -2.32 26.80
C TYR A 297 -0.08 -2.55 25.58
N SER A 298 -0.89 -1.57 25.20
CA SER A 298 -1.86 -1.72 24.10
C SER A 298 -1.24 -1.39 22.73
N HIS A 299 -0.21 -0.54 22.72
CA HIS A 299 0.40 0.01 21.52
C HIS A 299 1.94 0.08 21.61
N PRO A 300 2.64 -1.02 21.95
CA PRO A 300 4.09 -1.00 22.19
C PRO A 300 4.88 -0.43 21.00
N THR A 301 4.41 -0.69 19.78
CA THR A 301 5.06 -0.19 18.56
C THR A 301 4.96 1.33 18.41
N LEU A 302 3.78 1.92 18.67
CA LEU A 302 3.62 3.38 18.64
C LEU A 302 4.33 4.04 19.82
N TYR A 303 4.27 3.45 21.00
CA TYR A 303 4.90 3.96 22.21
C TYR A 303 6.42 4.11 22.03
N ALA A 304 7.09 3.06 21.52
CA ALA A 304 8.53 3.11 21.27
C ALA A 304 8.92 4.11 20.16
N ILE A 305 8.11 4.25 19.10
CA ILE A 305 8.33 5.27 18.07
C ILE A 305 8.18 6.69 18.65
N ARG A 306 7.19 6.92 19.53
CA ARG A 306 7.01 8.21 20.23
C ARG A 306 8.21 8.54 21.12
N ASN A 307 8.74 7.57 21.85
CA ASN A 307 9.89 7.79 22.74
C ASN A 307 11.17 8.08 21.93
N MET A 308 11.45 7.28 20.89
CA MET A 308 12.56 7.52 19.97
C MET A 308 12.50 8.91 19.30
N LEU A 309 11.31 9.38 18.93
CA LEU A 309 11.14 10.73 18.37
C LEU A 309 11.38 11.84 19.41
N LYS A 310 10.91 11.67 20.66
CA LYS A 310 11.19 12.62 21.75
C LYS A 310 12.68 12.67 22.11
N GLU A 311 13.34 11.51 22.19
CA GLU A 311 14.77 11.41 22.48
C GLU A 311 15.62 12.11 21.41
N LEU A 312 15.18 12.07 20.14
CA LEU A 312 15.86 12.77 19.04
C LEU A 312 15.58 14.28 19.01
N ASP A 313 14.35 14.71 19.33
CA ASP A 313 13.98 16.14 19.37
C ASP A 313 14.57 16.86 20.60
N ASN A 314 14.77 16.14 21.71
CA ASN A 314 15.44 16.63 22.93
C ASN A 314 16.99 16.56 22.86
N SER A 315 17.59 16.14 21.74
CA SER A 315 19.04 15.93 21.66
C SER A 315 19.76 17.13 21.05
N ASP A 316 20.71 17.71 21.79
CA ASP A 316 21.57 18.81 21.29
C ASP A 316 22.39 18.49 20.03
N ILE A 317 22.46 17.20 19.64
CA ILE A 317 23.24 16.70 18.50
C ILE A 317 22.36 16.55 17.25
N TYR A 318 21.07 16.23 17.42
CA TYR A 318 20.18 15.83 16.33
C TYR A 318 19.06 16.85 16.14
N GLN A 319 18.76 17.19 14.89
CA GLN A 319 17.59 17.98 14.52
C GLN A 319 16.70 17.14 13.61
N ILE A 320 15.44 16.94 13.97
CA ILE A 320 14.47 16.28 13.08
C ILE A 320 13.97 17.31 12.05
N ASP A 321 14.20 17.05 10.76
CA ASP A 321 13.67 17.93 9.69
C ASP A 321 12.33 17.42 9.13
N PHE A 322 12.16 16.10 9.11
CA PHE A 322 11.03 15.42 8.48
C PHE A 322 10.56 14.21 9.26
N VAL A 323 9.24 14.07 9.37
CA VAL A 323 8.57 12.80 9.73
C VAL A 323 7.55 12.47 8.63
N ILE A 324 7.80 11.40 7.88
CA ILE A 324 6.94 11.00 6.75
C ILE A 324 6.27 9.65 7.05
N ASP A 325 4.94 9.62 6.98
CA ASP A 325 4.10 8.44 7.15
C ASP A 325 3.63 7.90 5.78
N LEU A 326 4.12 6.72 5.38
CA LEU A 326 3.85 6.10 4.08
C LEU A 326 2.60 5.23 4.11
N HIS A 327 1.61 5.62 3.31
CA HIS A 327 0.28 5.01 3.25
C HIS A 327 -0.16 4.65 1.82
N ALA A 328 -1.24 3.89 1.71
CA ALA A 328 -1.88 3.58 0.43
C ALA A 328 -3.34 4.03 0.40
N ASN A 329 -3.79 4.53 -0.76
CA ASN A 329 -5.17 4.97 -0.95
C ASN A 329 -5.95 3.99 -1.85
N GLN A 330 -7.15 3.63 -1.40
CA GLN A 330 -8.05 2.68 -2.05
C GLN A 330 -9.21 3.34 -2.83
N SER A 331 -9.25 4.68 -2.85
CA SER A 331 -10.33 5.51 -3.42
C SER A 331 -9.83 6.56 -4.42
N LEU A 332 -8.55 6.95 -4.37
CA LEU A 332 -7.93 7.96 -5.24
C LEU A 332 -6.78 7.41 -6.09
N HIS A 333 -6.55 8.04 -7.23
CA HIS A 333 -5.49 7.72 -8.18
C HIS A 333 -4.22 8.56 -7.99
N GLY A 334 -3.09 8.04 -8.45
CA GLY A 334 -1.78 8.71 -8.39
C GLY A 334 -1.02 8.54 -7.08
N CYS A 335 -0.09 9.45 -6.85
CA CYS A 335 0.57 9.67 -5.57
C CYS A 335 0.35 11.14 -5.15
N PHE A 336 0.17 11.40 -3.87
CA PHE A 336 -0.11 12.74 -3.35
C PHE A 336 0.27 12.82 -1.87
N ILE A 337 0.27 14.03 -1.32
CA ILE A 337 0.65 14.29 0.07
C ILE A 337 -0.50 14.92 0.83
N TYR A 338 -0.68 14.50 2.08
CA TYR A 338 -1.46 15.21 3.07
C TYR A 338 -0.52 15.86 4.08
N GLY A 339 -0.53 17.19 4.11
CA GLY A 339 0.20 18.03 5.06
C GLY A 339 -0.76 18.70 6.05
N ASN A 340 -0.23 19.54 6.94
CA ASN A 340 -1.06 20.30 7.87
C ASN A 340 -1.16 21.78 7.43
N THR A 341 -2.21 22.45 7.89
CA THR A 341 -2.25 23.92 7.94
C THR A 341 -1.56 24.40 9.21
N TYR A 342 -0.90 25.56 9.13
CA TYR A 342 -0.18 26.20 10.23
C TYR A 342 -0.64 27.66 10.34
N GLU A 343 -0.61 28.21 11.55
CA GLU A 343 -0.88 29.64 11.79
C GLU A 343 0.34 30.51 11.43
N ASP A 344 1.55 30.02 11.72
CA ASP A 344 2.78 30.64 11.23
C ASP A 344 2.92 30.49 9.71
N VAL A 345 2.92 31.62 9.03
CA VAL A 345 3.08 31.77 7.58
C VAL A 345 4.40 31.16 7.12
N TYR A 346 5.51 31.39 7.83
CA TYR A 346 6.84 30.91 7.40
C TYR A 346 6.94 29.38 7.48
N ARG A 347 6.42 28.78 8.56
CA ARG A 347 6.27 27.33 8.68
C ARG A 347 5.34 26.76 7.61
N HIS A 348 4.23 27.43 7.28
CA HIS A 348 3.34 26.99 6.21
C HIS A 348 4.02 27.04 4.84
N GLU A 349 4.67 28.14 4.46
CA GLU A 349 5.38 28.28 3.20
C GLU A 349 6.45 27.20 3.02
N ARG A 350 7.28 26.98 4.06
CA ARG A 350 8.28 25.89 4.08
C ARG A 350 7.63 24.51 3.85
N HIS A 351 6.46 24.29 4.43
CA HIS A 351 5.70 23.04 4.30
C HIS A 351 5.11 22.82 2.89
N LEU A 352 4.86 23.89 2.13
CA LEU A 352 4.40 23.80 0.74
C LEU A 352 5.53 23.44 -0.26
N VAL A 353 6.79 23.68 0.09
CA VAL A 353 7.94 23.43 -0.80
C VAL A 353 8.10 21.95 -1.14
N PHE A 354 8.08 21.06 -0.15
CA PHE A 354 8.38 19.64 -0.37
C PHE A 354 7.34 18.95 -1.29
N PRO A 355 6.02 19.13 -1.13
CA PRO A 355 5.03 18.58 -2.06
C PRO A 355 5.17 19.12 -3.50
N ARG A 356 5.48 20.42 -3.67
CA ARG A 356 5.74 21.02 -5.00
C ARG A 356 6.98 20.41 -5.67
N LEU A 357 8.05 20.17 -4.92
CA LEU A 357 9.25 19.50 -5.44
C LEU A 357 9.01 18.02 -5.74
N PHE A 358 8.15 17.34 -4.97
CA PHE A 358 7.78 15.95 -5.24
C PHE A 358 6.96 15.85 -6.53
N ALA A 359 6.03 16.78 -6.77
CA ALA A 359 5.26 16.89 -8.01
C ALA A 359 6.15 17.01 -9.26
N ALA A 360 7.26 17.74 -9.18
CA ALA A 360 8.22 17.86 -10.28
C ALA A 360 9.02 16.58 -10.56
N ASN A 361 9.24 15.74 -9.54
CA ASN A 361 10.05 14.52 -9.64
C ASN A 361 9.23 13.25 -9.95
N ALA A 362 7.98 13.18 -9.48
CA ALA A 362 7.10 12.03 -9.61
C ALA A 362 6.04 12.27 -10.68
N TYR A 363 6.21 11.63 -11.84
CA TYR A 363 5.23 11.69 -12.94
C TYR A 363 3.85 11.10 -12.59
N ASP A 364 3.76 10.23 -11.57
CA ASP A 364 2.50 9.71 -11.03
C ASP A 364 1.81 10.70 -10.05
N TYR A 365 2.40 11.87 -9.76
CA TYR A 365 1.92 12.78 -8.72
C TYR A 365 0.70 13.57 -9.16
N VAL A 366 -0.32 13.63 -8.30
CA VAL A 366 -1.58 14.33 -8.56
C VAL A 366 -1.73 15.47 -7.56
N ALA A 367 -1.42 16.69 -8.00
CA ALA A 367 -1.48 17.89 -7.18
C ALA A 367 -2.91 18.17 -6.66
N GLU A 368 -3.94 17.87 -7.44
CA GLU A 368 -5.36 18.04 -7.08
C GLU A 368 -5.78 17.20 -5.85
N ASN A 369 -5.15 16.06 -5.63
CA ASN A 369 -5.39 15.20 -4.46
C ASN A 369 -4.52 15.58 -3.25
N THR A 370 -3.64 16.59 -3.38
CA THR A 370 -2.78 17.06 -2.28
C THR A 370 -3.58 18.00 -1.39
N MET A 371 -3.64 17.73 -0.09
CA MET A 371 -4.48 18.50 0.83
C MET A 371 -3.70 18.92 2.08
N PHE A 372 -4.00 20.12 2.57
CA PHE A 372 -3.50 20.63 3.85
C PHE A 372 -4.72 20.93 4.72
N ASN A 373 -4.82 20.30 5.88
CA ASN A 373 -5.97 20.47 6.77
C ASN A 373 -5.65 20.20 8.24
N ALA A 374 -6.52 20.70 9.12
CA ALA A 374 -6.40 20.65 10.58
C ALA A 374 -7.57 19.91 11.26
N ASP A 375 -8.32 19.07 10.53
CA ASP A 375 -9.54 18.42 11.05
C ASP A 375 -9.35 17.77 12.44
N GLU A 376 -10.23 18.10 13.39
CA GLU A 376 -10.25 17.51 14.74
C GLU A 376 -10.30 15.98 14.72
N LYS A 377 -11.08 15.41 13.79
CA LYS A 377 -11.20 13.95 13.54
C LYS A 377 -9.88 13.29 13.09
N LYS A 378 -8.82 14.08 12.88
CA LYS A 378 -7.48 13.65 12.46
C LYS A 378 -6.39 13.98 13.47
N VAL A 379 -6.69 14.58 14.63
CA VAL A 379 -5.69 14.88 15.70
C VAL A 379 -4.87 13.64 16.07
N GLY A 380 -5.53 12.48 16.17
CA GLY A 380 -4.87 11.20 16.44
C GLY A 380 -4.05 10.58 15.30
N CYS A 381 -3.85 11.27 14.17
CA CYS A 381 -2.99 10.82 13.08
C CYS A 381 -1.53 11.25 13.28
N ALA A 382 -0.59 10.48 12.76
CA ALA A 382 0.86 10.74 12.83
C ALA A 382 1.22 12.19 12.52
N ARG A 383 0.81 12.69 11.33
CA ARG A 383 1.11 14.07 10.89
C ARG A 383 0.59 15.16 11.83
N ARG A 384 -0.54 14.95 12.53
CA ARG A 384 -1.11 15.94 13.48
C ARG A 384 -0.40 15.85 14.82
N TYR A 385 -0.33 14.64 15.36
CA TYR A 385 0.33 14.38 16.64
C TYR A 385 1.79 14.86 16.67
N PHE A 386 2.58 14.59 15.62
CA PHE A 386 3.98 15.03 15.55
C PHE A 386 4.13 16.53 15.31
N CYS A 387 3.19 17.16 14.60
CA CYS A 387 3.18 18.61 14.38
C CYS A 387 2.94 19.41 15.67
N GLU A 388 2.16 18.85 16.60
CA GLU A 388 1.79 19.47 17.88
C GLU A 388 2.77 19.15 19.02
N ARG A 389 3.68 18.17 18.85
CA ARG A 389 4.51 17.61 19.94
C ARG A 389 6.00 17.53 19.68
N LEU A 390 6.44 17.84 18.46
CA LEU A 390 7.85 18.01 18.12
C LEU A 390 8.13 19.48 17.78
N SER A 391 9.40 19.87 17.82
CA SER A 391 9.86 21.23 17.54
C SER A 391 9.34 21.80 16.20
N ASP A 392 9.18 23.12 16.14
CA ASP A 392 8.58 23.81 14.98
C ASP A 392 9.39 23.68 13.68
N THR A 393 10.61 23.17 13.76
CA THR A 393 11.46 22.87 12.60
C THR A 393 11.02 21.61 11.86
N VAL A 394 10.31 20.69 12.52
CA VAL A 394 9.83 19.43 11.94
C VAL A 394 8.70 19.66 10.93
N ASN A 395 8.84 19.06 9.76
CA ASN A 395 7.77 18.98 8.75
C ASN A 395 7.17 17.56 8.72
N ALA A 396 5.92 17.41 9.15
CA ALA A 396 5.24 16.12 9.25
C ALA A 396 4.25 15.90 8.10
N TYR A 397 4.41 14.83 7.32
CA TYR A 397 3.57 14.53 6.15
C TYR A 397 3.04 13.10 6.17
N THR A 398 1.86 12.90 5.57
CA THR A 398 1.42 11.58 5.12
C THR A 398 1.55 11.52 3.60
N VAL A 399 2.34 10.59 3.06
CA VAL A 399 2.46 10.34 1.62
C VAL A 399 1.56 9.16 1.28
N GLU A 400 0.61 9.35 0.37
CA GLU A 400 -0.28 8.27 -0.09
C GLU A 400 0.02 7.86 -1.53
N VAL A 401 -0.05 6.56 -1.80
CA VAL A 401 0.02 5.99 -3.15
C VAL A 401 -1.23 5.16 -3.46
N SER A 402 -1.81 5.36 -4.64
CA SER A 402 -2.97 4.61 -5.09
C SER A 402 -2.71 3.10 -5.14
N MET A 403 -3.68 2.28 -4.73
CA MET A 403 -3.69 0.84 -5.01
C MET A 403 -4.01 0.51 -6.49
N GLY A 404 -4.61 1.46 -7.22
CA GLY A 404 -5.13 1.28 -8.58
C GLY A 404 -4.27 1.90 -9.69
N GLY A 405 -3.27 2.72 -9.40
CA GLY A 405 -2.46 3.40 -10.43
C GLY A 405 -2.77 4.88 -10.59
N HIS A 406 -2.33 5.48 -11.69
CA HIS A 406 -2.50 6.90 -12.03
C HIS A 406 -3.09 7.08 -13.43
N TYR A 407 -3.64 8.26 -13.71
CA TYR A 407 -4.03 8.64 -15.07
C TYR A 407 -2.80 9.09 -15.87
N LEU A 408 -2.69 8.63 -17.12
CA LEU A 408 -1.72 9.18 -18.07
C LEU A 408 -2.10 10.62 -18.45
N LYS A 409 -1.17 11.33 -19.10
CA LYS A 409 -1.34 12.74 -19.52
C LYS A 409 -2.59 13.00 -20.38
N ASP A 410 -3.10 11.96 -21.04
CA ASP A 410 -4.31 12.01 -21.86
C ASP A 410 -5.61 12.12 -21.02
N GLY A 411 -5.51 12.03 -19.68
CA GLY A 411 -6.62 12.12 -18.71
C GLY A 411 -7.58 10.92 -18.70
N LYS A 412 -7.63 10.15 -19.79
CA LYS A 412 -8.60 9.06 -20.01
C LYS A 412 -8.06 7.67 -19.67
N THR A 413 -6.76 7.45 -19.89
CA THR A 413 -6.13 6.11 -19.75
C THR A 413 -5.52 5.95 -18.37
N VAL A 414 -5.98 4.97 -17.58
CA VAL A 414 -5.37 4.62 -16.29
C VAL A 414 -4.22 3.64 -16.49
N ALA A 415 -3.02 4.06 -16.11
CA ALA A 415 -1.83 3.21 -16.07
C ALA A 415 -1.75 2.50 -14.71
N LEU A 416 -2.40 1.33 -14.60
CA LEU A 416 -2.41 0.49 -13.41
C LEU A 416 -0.99 0.24 -12.86
N TYR A 417 -0.89 0.12 -11.53
CA TYR A 417 0.33 -0.34 -10.88
C TYR A 417 0.38 -1.87 -10.79
N THR A 418 1.50 -2.43 -11.25
CA THR A 418 1.86 -3.86 -11.25
C THR A 418 3.19 -4.04 -10.52
N GLU A 419 3.47 -5.26 -9.99
CA GLU A 419 4.75 -5.56 -9.32
C GLU A 419 5.92 -5.43 -10.30
N ASP A 420 5.82 -6.07 -11.47
CA ASP A 420 6.80 -6.02 -12.57
C ASP A 420 7.08 -4.60 -13.09
N GLY A 421 6.11 -3.67 -12.99
CA GLY A 421 6.26 -2.32 -13.54
C GLY A 421 7.25 -1.42 -12.79
N CYS A 422 7.82 -1.88 -11.67
CA CYS A 422 8.67 -1.10 -10.75
C CYS A 422 8.04 0.23 -10.28
N LYS A 423 6.74 0.48 -10.45
CA LYS A 423 6.14 1.81 -10.28
C LYS A 423 6.12 2.26 -8.80
N TYR A 424 5.74 1.38 -7.88
CA TYR A 424 5.84 1.64 -6.44
C TYR A 424 7.29 1.93 -6.00
N TYR A 425 8.22 1.07 -6.43
CA TYR A 425 9.66 1.23 -6.19
C TYR A 425 10.20 2.56 -6.75
N ARG A 426 9.75 2.96 -7.95
CA ARG A 426 10.10 4.23 -8.60
C ARG A 426 9.58 5.43 -7.82
N CYS A 427 8.39 5.34 -7.24
CA CYS A 427 7.86 6.38 -6.35
C CYS A 427 8.78 6.60 -5.14
N GLY A 428 9.22 5.52 -4.48
CA GLY A 428 10.21 5.59 -3.38
C GLY A 428 11.56 6.18 -3.82
N ARG A 429 12.08 5.77 -4.97
CA ARG A 429 13.30 6.33 -5.57
C ARG A 429 13.15 7.83 -5.89
N ASN A 430 11.96 8.29 -6.24
CA ASN A 430 11.66 9.71 -6.51
C ASN A 430 11.48 10.53 -5.22
N LEU A 431 10.92 9.93 -4.16
CA LEU A 431 10.89 10.54 -2.83
C LEU A 431 12.32 10.82 -2.34
N ALA A 432 13.23 9.86 -2.48
CA ALA A 432 14.65 10.04 -2.14
C ALA A 432 15.33 11.16 -2.95
N ARG A 433 15.06 11.26 -4.26
CA ARG A 433 15.53 12.40 -5.08
C ARG A 433 14.96 13.73 -4.62
N THR A 434 13.72 13.75 -4.14
CA THR A 434 13.05 14.98 -3.70
C THR A 434 13.73 15.59 -2.47
N PHE A 435 14.25 14.77 -1.54
CA PHE A 435 15.08 15.28 -0.46
C PHE A 435 16.32 16.05 -0.98
N LEU A 436 17.04 15.53 -1.98
CA LEU A 436 18.17 16.27 -2.58
C LEU A 436 17.74 17.63 -3.13
N HIS A 437 16.59 17.68 -3.82
CA HIS A 437 16.08 18.94 -4.38
C HIS A 437 15.64 19.91 -3.29
N TYR A 438 15.00 19.42 -2.22
CA TYR A 438 14.60 20.22 -1.06
C TYR A 438 15.82 20.81 -0.35
N TYR A 439 16.82 19.99 -0.01
CA TYR A 439 18.01 20.45 0.71
C TYR A 439 18.93 21.36 -0.10
N ARG A 440 18.86 21.32 -1.44
CA ARG A 440 19.46 22.34 -2.30
C ARG A 440 18.64 23.62 -2.34
N PHE A 441 17.32 23.53 -2.37
CA PHE A 441 16.44 24.70 -2.35
C PHE A 441 16.60 25.51 -1.06
N ILE A 442 16.72 24.85 0.09
CA ILE A 442 17.00 25.51 1.39
C ILE A 442 18.50 25.78 1.64
N ASN A 443 19.36 25.67 0.60
CA ASN A 443 20.81 25.93 0.64
C ASN A 443 21.64 25.15 1.69
N VAL A 444 21.09 24.07 2.27
CA VAL A 444 21.82 23.17 3.19
C VAL A 444 22.86 22.34 2.44
N LEU A 445 22.58 21.98 1.19
CA LEU A 445 23.53 21.29 0.32
C LEU A 445 24.05 22.26 -0.76
N PRO A 446 25.36 22.25 -1.06
CA PRO A 446 25.90 23.04 -2.16
C PRO A 446 25.24 22.63 -3.48
N THR A 447 24.72 23.62 -4.20
CA THR A 447 24.30 23.42 -5.59
C THR A 447 25.59 23.31 -6.43
N PRO A 448 25.79 22.21 -7.18
CA PRO A 448 27.01 22.02 -7.95
C PRO A 448 27.13 23.14 -8.99
N VAL A 449 28.24 23.86 -8.96
CA VAL A 449 28.46 25.02 -9.82
C VAL A 449 28.43 24.56 -11.29
N VAL A 450 27.87 25.38 -12.18
CA VAL A 450 27.68 25.03 -13.61
C VAL A 450 28.99 24.60 -14.30
N SER A 451 30.14 25.04 -13.78
CA SER A 451 31.49 24.59 -14.16
C SER A 451 31.74 23.10 -13.89
N GLU A 452 31.36 22.55 -12.73
CA GLU A 452 31.52 21.14 -12.41
C GLU A 452 30.67 20.23 -13.30
N ALA A 453 29.45 20.68 -13.61
CA ALA A 453 28.57 19.98 -14.55
C ALA A 453 29.16 19.94 -15.98
N ARG A 454 29.87 20.99 -16.39
CA ARG A 454 30.64 21.02 -17.64
C ARG A 454 31.88 20.11 -17.58
N LEU A 455 32.61 20.08 -16.47
CA LEU A 455 33.75 19.17 -16.24
C LEU A 455 33.32 17.69 -16.31
N ARG A 456 32.21 17.31 -15.66
CA ARG A 456 31.66 15.93 -15.76
C ARG A 456 31.18 15.57 -17.17
N ARG A 457 30.71 16.53 -17.97
CA ARG A 457 30.46 16.31 -19.41
C ARG A 457 31.75 16.14 -20.23
N ARG A 458 32.85 16.78 -19.81
CA ARG A 458 34.17 16.71 -20.47
C ARG A 458 34.88 15.37 -20.21
N ASN A 459 34.64 14.75 -19.05
CA ASN A 459 35.18 13.44 -18.67
C ASN A 459 34.32 12.24 -19.15
N ARG A 460 33.28 12.47 -19.94
CA ARG A 460 32.56 11.38 -20.62
C ARG A 460 33.45 10.88 -21.78
N PRO A 461 33.74 9.58 -21.91
CA PRO A 461 34.57 9.08 -23.00
C PRO A 461 34.02 9.55 -24.36
N ARG A 462 34.85 10.21 -25.16
CA ARG A 462 34.47 10.60 -26.53
C ARG A 462 34.48 9.33 -27.39
N THR A 463 33.32 8.67 -27.49
CA THR A 463 33.13 7.47 -28.34
C THR A 463 33.25 7.77 -29.84
N HIS A 464 33.44 9.04 -30.24
CA HIS A 464 33.98 9.39 -31.54
C HIS A 464 35.51 9.45 -31.49
N HIS A 465 36.15 8.30 -31.74
CA HIS A 465 37.48 8.32 -32.36
C HIS A 465 37.37 9.06 -33.70
N SER A 466 38.18 10.09 -33.89
CA SER A 466 38.41 10.66 -35.22
C SER A 466 39.07 9.59 -36.08
N ARG A 467 38.33 9.00 -37.02
CA ARG A 467 38.90 8.13 -38.05
C ARG A 467 40.02 8.90 -38.76
N SER A 468 41.25 8.41 -38.61
CA SER A 468 42.39 8.90 -39.37
C SER A 468 42.05 8.80 -40.86
N ARG A 469 42.13 9.92 -41.59
CA ARG A 469 41.95 9.92 -43.04
C ARG A 469 43.22 9.35 -43.68
N SER A 470 43.14 8.10 -44.14
CA SER A 470 44.14 7.53 -45.05
C SER A 470 44.38 8.48 -46.22
N ARG A 471 45.66 8.77 -46.53
CA ARG A 471 46.08 9.63 -47.65
C ARG A 471 46.23 8.87 -48.97
N THR A 472 45.45 7.80 -49.20
CA THR A 472 45.35 7.15 -50.50
C THR A 472 44.30 7.85 -51.37
N ARG A 473 44.77 8.71 -52.29
CA ARG A 473 43.95 9.39 -53.30
C ARG A 473 43.52 8.39 -54.38
N TYR A 474 42.40 7.71 -54.15
CA TYR A 474 41.71 6.98 -55.22
C TYR A 474 40.89 7.95 -56.07
N GLU A 475 40.97 7.77 -57.39
CA GLU A 475 40.30 8.61 -58.38
C GLU A 475 38.78 8.38 -58.33
N VAL A 476 38.02 9.44 -58.06
CA VAL A 476 36.57 9.34 -57.86
C VAL A 476 35.87 9.37 -59.21
N LYS A 477 35.55 8.19 -59.75
CA LYS A 477 34.60 8.09 -60.87
C LYS A 477 33.23 8.64 -60.43
N PRO A 478 32.62 9.56 -61.19
CA PRO A 478 31.32 10.13 -60.82
C PRO A 478 30.24 9.05 -60.83
N ARG A 479 29.47 8.95 -59.75
CA ARG A 479 28.37 7.98 -59.66
C ARG A 479 27.20 8.41 -60.57
N PRO A 480 26.51 7.47 -61.25
CA PRO A 480 25.26 7.75 -61.93
C PRO A 480 24.21 8.32 -60.98
N LYS A 481 23.36 9.22 -61.47
CA LYS A 481 22.24 9.80 -60.70
C LYS A 481 21.12 8.76 -60.55
N THR A 482 21.12 8.01 -59.45
CA THR A 482 20.00 7.12 -59.09
C THR A 482 18.89 7.89 -58.38
N THR A 483 17.64 7.59 -58.72
CA THR A 483 16.42 8.15 -58.10
C THR A 483 16.29 7.77 -56.62
N ARG A 484 15.48 8.53 -55.87
CA ARG A 484 15.23 8.27 -54.44
C ARG A 484 14.50 6.94 -54.24
N CYS A 485 15.13 6.00 -53.54
CA CYS A 485 14.46 4.88 -52.89
C CYS A 485 14.40 5.12 -51.38
N TYR A 486 13.31 4.72 -50.73
CA TYR A 486 13.20 4.75 -49.27
C TYR A 486 14.06 3.64 -48.65
N ALA A 487 14.63 3.91 -47.46
CA ALA A 487 15.42 2.92 -46.74
C ALA A 487 14.52 1.79 -46.20
N PRO A 488 14.89 0.50 -46.37
CA PRO A 488 14.13 -0.60 -45.83
C PRO A 488 14.21 -0.63 -44.30
N ILE A 489 13.05 -0.69 -43.64
CA ILE A 489 12.95 -0.88 -42.19
C ILE A 489 13.14 -2.38 -41.92
N ALA A 490 14.22 -2.75 -41.23
CA ALA A 490 14.49 -4.15 -40.88
C ALA A 490 13.63 -4.58 -39.67
N TYR A 491 12.58 -5.35 -39.93
CA TYR A 491 11.67 -5.90 -38.92
C TYR A 491 12.15 -7.25 -38.36
N THR A 492 13.32 -7.28 -37.73
CA THR A 492 13.84 -8.48 -37.03
C THR A 492 14.20 -8.14 -35.59
N ASN A 493 13.20 -8.17 -34.70
CA ASN A 493 13.25 -8.41 -33.23
C ASN A 493 11.97 -7.95 -32.49
N LEU A 494 10.79 -8.08 -33.11
CA LEU A 494 9.49 -7.86 -32.45
C LEU A 494 8.53 -9.01 -32.77
N SER A 495 8.70 -10.14 -32.08
CA SER A 495 7.74 -11.24 -32.06
C SER A 495 6.54 -10.85 -31.19
N ILE A 496 5.60 -10.11 -31.79
CA ILE A 496 4.27 -9.86 -31.21
C ILE A 496 3.29 -10.73 -31.99
N ASN A 497 2.93 -11.89 -31.43
CA ASN A 497 1.89 -12.73 -32.01
C ASN A 497 0.52 -12.12 -31.68
N TYR A 498 -0.24 -11.81 -32.72
CA TYR A 498 -1.69 -11.67 -32.67
C TYR A 498 -2.27 -12.48 -33.83
N ASP A 499 -2.76 -13.68 -33.53
CA ASP A 499 -3.55 -14.47 -34.46
C ASP A 499 -4.94 -13.84 -34.61
N SER A 500 -5.30 -13.40 -35.81
CA SER A 500 -6.69 -13.18 -36.23
C SER A 500 -6.81 -13.02 -37.76
N GLY A 501 -7.11 -14.13 -38.45
CA GLY A 501 -7.90 -14.13 -39.69
C GLY A 501 -7.16 -14.03 -41.03
N GLY A 502 -7.55 -14.89 -41.98
CA GLY A 502 -7.17 -14.79 -43.39
C GLY A 502 -8.04 -15.70 -44.29
N SER A 503 -8.41 -15.17 -45.47
CA SER A 503 -9.33 -15.68 -46.52
C SER A 503 -10.77 -15.12 -46.40
N SER A 504 -11.45 -14.56 -47.42
CA SER A 504 -11.15 -14.17 -48.84
C SER A 504 -12.44 -13.52 -49.43
N ASP A 505 -12.51 -12.70 -50.50
CA ASP A 505 -11.56 -12.13 -51.46
C ASP A 505 -12.16 -10.88 -52.20
N GLU A 506 -11.62 -10.48 -53.38
CA GLU A 506 -12.25 -9.71 -54.48
C GLU A 506 -12.52 -8.17 -54.34
N GLY A 507 -12.01 -7.39 -55.32
CA GLY A 507 -12.47 -6.05 -55.76
C GLY A 507 -12.16 -4.83 -54.85
N GLY A 508 -11.90 -3.60 -55.35
CA GLY A 508 -11.70 -3.10 -56.71
C GLY A 508 -11.71 -1.54 -56.76
N PHE A 509 -10.84 -0.93 -57.57
CA PHE A 509 -10.80 0.49 -58.00
C PHE A 509 -10.49 1.64 -56.99
N SER A 510 -9.82 2.68 -57.52
CA SER A 510 -9.44 3.95 -56.85
C SER A 510 -10.41 5.10 -57.19
N PRO A 511 -10.33 6.28 -56.54
CA PRO A 511 -9.64 7.38 -57.23
C PRO A 511 -8.84 8.41 -56.37
N THR A 512 -7.81 8.93 -57.04
CA THR A 512 -6.99 10.16 -56.92
C THR A 512 -7.38 11.36 -56.04
N ARG A 513 -6.34 12.03 -55.49
CA ARG A 513 -6.32 13.47 -55.10
C ARG A 513 -5.87 14.39 -56.26
N PRO A 514 -6.17 15.70 -56.18
CA PRO A 514 -5.24 16.80 -56.51
C PRO A 514 -4.83 17.55 -55.21
N ILE A 515 -3.55 17.74 -54.87
CA ILE A 515 -2.53 18.63 -55.46
C ILE A 515 -2.80 20.12 -55.17
N ALA A 516 -1.80 20.76 -54.55
CA ALA A 516 -1.68 22.21 -54.37
C ALA A 516 -0.37 22.72 -55.00
N PRO A 517 -0.30 23.97 -55.47
CA PRO A 517 0.91 24.77 -55.56
C PRO A 517 0.93 25.78 -54.39
N GLY A 518 1.98 25.91 -53.57
CA GLY A 518 3.22 26.65 -53.87
C GLY A 518 3.05 28.14 -53.49
N SER A 519 4.03 28.90 -53.01
CA SER A 519 5.36 28.61 -52.44
C SER A 519 5.98 29.89 -51.87
N SER A 520 6.94 29.75 -50.94
CA SER A 520 8.05 30.70 -50.64
C SER A 520 7.82 31.96 -49.77
N LEU A 521 8.88 32.30 -49.01
CA LEU A 521 9.22 33.61 -48.40
C LEU A 521 8.30 34.16 -47.28
N PHE A 522 8.72 35.07 -46.39
CA PHE A 522 10.01 35.29 -45.69
C PHE A 522 9.73 36.16 -44.44
N SER A 523 10.67 36.21 -43.50
CA SER A 523 10.69 36.96 -42.22
C SER A 523 9.92 38.29 -42.11
N GLY A 524 9.28 38.54 -40.95
CA GLY A 524 9.61 39.74 -40.15
C GLY A 524 8.53 40.78 -39.78
N TYR A 525 8.36 40.97 -38.46
CA TYR A 525 8.11 42.22 -37.72
C TYR A 525 6.78 43.03 -37.76
N ARG A 526 6.25 43.24 -36.53
CA ARG A 526 5.60 44.44 -35.93
C ARG A 526 4.19 44.92 -36.37
N ASN A 527 3.27 44.75 -35.42
CA ASN A 527 2.32 45.73 -34.83
C ASN A 527 1.58 46.74 -35.74
N TYR A 528 0.23 46.77 -35.66
CA TYR A 528 -0.52 47.89 -35.04
C TYR A 528 -1.98 47.54 -34.67
N ARG A 529 -2.33 47.82 -33.40
CA ARG A 529 -3.61 48.14 -32.72
C ARG A 529 -5.03 47.77 -33.27
N ARG A 530 -5.86 47.38 -32.27
CA ARG A 530 -7.33 47.65 -32.03
C ARG A 530 -8.34 46.84 -32.87
N THR A 531 -9.53 46.43 -32.37
CA THR A 531 -10.29 46.74 -31.13
C THR A 531 -11.22 45.60 -30.65
N HIS A 532 -11.57 45.63 -29.35
CA HIS A 532 -12.72 45.02 -28.62
C HIS A 532 -12.63 43.52 -28.24
N GLY A 533 -12.91 43.11 -26.98
CA GLY A 533 -13.22 43.89 -25.75
C GLY A 533 -13.20 43.03 -24.46
N SER A 534 -13.23 43.71 -23.29
CA SER A 534 -13.40 43.22 -21.88
C SER A 534 -12.51 42.06 -21.37
N SER A 535 -11.60 42.18 -20.38
CA SER A 535 -11.65 42.72 -18.99
C SER A 535 -12.62 41.94 -18.06
N ALA A 536 -12.32 41.55 -16.80
CA ALA A 536 -11.16 41.63 -15.88
C ALA A 536 -11.30 40.42 -14.88
N VAL A 537 -10.30 39.75 -14.29
CA VAL A 537 -9.18 40.15 -13.40
C VAL A 537 -9.60 40.52 -11.95
N THR A 538 -9.45 39.56 -11.03
CA THR A 538 -9.17 39.63 -9.55
C THR A 538 -10.16 40.38 -8.61
N HIS A 539 -10.47 39.95 -7.38
CA HIS A 539 -9.56 39.64 -6.26
C HIS A 539 -10.25 38.84 -5.11
N ASP A 540 -9.41 38.29 -4.21
CA ASP A 540 -9.50 38.09 -2.74
C ASP A 540 -10.85 38.24 -1.98
N GLN A 541 -11.24 37.42 -0.98
CA GLN A 541 -10.64 36.81 0.23
C GLN A 541 -11.28 37.44 1.51
N TYR A 542 -11.74 36.59 2.44
CA TYR A 542 -12.30 36.88 3.78
C TYR A 542 -13.58 37.74 3.95
N ALA A 543 -14.67 37.07 4.36
CA ALA A 543 -15.69 37.64 5.27
C ALA A 543 -16.31 36.51 6.13
N LEU A 544 -16.54 36.79 7.42
CA LEU A 544 -17.12 35.87 8.40
C LEU A 544 -18.52 36.33 8.84
N LEU A 545 -19.31 35.39 9.38
CA LEU A 545 -20.52 35.59 10.22
C LEU A 545 -21.76 36.27 9.60
N ALA A 546 -22.85 35.50 9.45
CA ALA A 546 -24.20 35.92 9.87
C ALA A 546 -25.12 34.69 10.07
N LEU A 547 -26.05 34.79 11.02
CA LEU A 547 -27.01 33.75 11.44
C LEU A 547 -28.43 34.06 10.93
N LYS A 548 -29.33 33.04 11.01
CA LYS A 548 -30.80 33.10 10.85
C LYS A 548 -31.30 33.34 9.40
N SER A 549 -32.46 32.83 8.96
CA SER A 549 -33.54 32.07 9.62
C SER A 549 -34.40 31.29 8.60
N SER A 550 -35.02 30.19 9.05
CA SER A 550 -36.32 29.75 8.52
C SER A 550 -37.18 29.12 9.64
N LYS A 551 -38.44 29.55 9.72
CA LYS A 551 -39.54 29.02 10.57
C LYS A 551 -40.16 27.78 9.86
N TYR A 552 -41.13 26.99 10.35
CA TYR A 552 -42.19 27.15 11.38
C TYR A 552 -42.62 25.76 11.95
N ASP A 553 -43.29 25.79 13.11
CA ASP A 553 -44.05 24.79 13.90
C ASP A 553 -44.75 23.60 13.15
N HIS A 554 -45.00 22.42 13.75
CA HIS A 554 -45.88 22.16 14.91
C HIS A 554 -45.76 20.74 15.55
N LEU A 555 -45.98 20.68 16.88
CA LEU A 555 -46.78 19.74 17.73
C LEU A 555 -47.04 18.29 17.23
N GLY A 556 -47.04 17.22 18.04
CA GLY A 556 -46.93 16.93 19.50
C GLY A 556 -47.14 15.40 19.67
N ASP A 557 -47.39 14.74 20.82
CA ASP A 557 -47.24 14.96 22.27
C ASP A 557 -47.45 13.57 22.96
N PHE A 558 -47.15 13.43 24.26
CA PHE A 558 -47.37 12.26 25.16
C PHE A 558 -46.58 10.95 24.91
N GLY A 559 -46.18 10.16 25.91
CA GLY A 559 -46.20 10.39 27.37
C GLY A 559 -46.35 9.10 28.21
N GLY A 560 -45.38 8.79 29.10
CA GLY A 560 -45.48 7.76 30.15
C GLY A 560 -45.42 6.29 29.71
N GLY A 561 -45.10 5.30 30.56
CA GLY A 561 -44.61 5.37 31.95
C GLY A 561 -44.96 4.12 32.78
N GLY A 562 -43.95 3.35 33.22
CA GLY A 562 -44.10 2.19 34.14
C GLY A 562 -44.65 0.89 33.53
N GLY A 563 -44.38 -0.31 34.05
CA GLY A 563 -43.43 -0.67 35.12
C GLY A 563 -43.64 -2.11 35.68
N VAL A 564 -42.66 -2.58 36.45
CA VAL A 564 -42.75 -3.61 37.52
C VAL A 564 -43.00 -5.10 37.17
N GLY A 565 -42.07 -5.95 37.65
CA GLY A 565 -42.33 -7.32 38.14
C GLY A 565 -42.22 -8.48 37.13
N GLY A 566 -41.73 -9.68 37.49
CA GLY A 566 -41.05 -10.07 38.72
C GLY A 566 -41.03 -11.59 38.99
N SER A 567 -39.87 -12.10 39.46
CA SER A 567 -39.72 -13.21 40.42
C SER A 567 -39.90 -14.69 40.02
N ARG A 568 -38.97 -15.49 40.60
CA ARG A 568 -38.98 -16.96 40.87
C ARG A 568 -38.89 -17.91 39.66
N ALA A 569 -37.86 -18.73 39.48
CA ALA A 569 -37.06 -19.61 40.37
C ALA A 569 -37.76 -20.92 40.79
N HIS A 570 -37.19 -22.05 40.36
CA HIS A 570 -36.97 -23.22 41.22
C HIS A 570 -35.84 -24.10 40.66
N ALA A 571 -34.98 -24.62 41.54
CA ALA A 571 -33.93 -25.58 41.22
C ALA A 571 -34.37 -27.01 41.53
N TYR A 572 -33.69 -28.03 40.98
CA TYR A 572 -33.29 -29.24 41.73
C TYR A 572 -32.07 -29.92 41.09
N MET A 573 -31.41 -30.80 41.86
CA MET A 573 -30.02 -31.26 41.65
C MET A 573 -29.87 -32.69 41.10
N HIS A 574 -28.60 -33.02 40.80
CA HIS A 574 -27.91 -34.32 40.97
C HIS A 574 -27.86 -35.33 39.82
N GLY A 575 -26.65 -35.89 39.62
CA GLY A 575 -26.41 -37.10 38.82
C GLY A 575 -24.94 -37.28 38.38
N ARG A 576 -24.07 -37.84 39.23
CA ARG A 576 -22.69 -38.27 38.86
C ARG A 576 -22.73 -39.61 38.10
N ALA A 577 -21.82 -39.82 37.16
CA ALA A 577 -20.93 -41.02 37.09
C ALA A 577 -19.90 -40.87 35.94
N ALA A 578 -18.87 -41.71 35.92
CA ALA A 578 -17.71 -41.59 35.03
C ALA A 578 -17.21 -42.96 34.50
N THR A 579 -16.11 -42.92 33.73
CA THR A 579 -15.18 -44.01 33.34
C THR A 579 -15.51 -44.84 32.10
N ALA A 580 -14.54 -44.92 31.16
CA ALA A 580 -13.72 -46.11 30.85
C ALA A 580 -13.08 -46.02 29.45
N GLU A 581 -11.76 -46.29 29.37
CA GLU A 581 -10.98 -46.30 28.12
C GLU A 581 -11.07 -47.65 27.39
N LYS A 582 -10.68 -47.69 26.10
CA LYS A 582 -10.14 -48.90 25.45
C LYS A 582 -9.21 -48.57 24.28
N SER A 583 -8.10 -49.31 24.19
CA SER A 583 -7.02 -49.13 23.22
C SER A 583 -7.03 -50.19 22.10
N SER A 584 -6.44 -49.89 20.94
CA SER A 584 -6.00 -50.89 19.95
C SER A 584 -4.84 -50.36 19.10
N LYS A 585 -4.09 -51.26 18.42
CA LYS A 585 -2.72 -51.00 17.93
C LYS A 585 -2.59 -50.84 16.40
N SER A 586 -1.73 -49.89 16.01
CA SER A 586 -0.82 -49.82 14.84
C SER A 586 -1.08 -50.61 13.54
N VAL A 587 -1.01 -49.89 12.41
CA VAL A 587 -0.37 -50.34 11.15
C VAL A 587 0.47 -49.18 10.59
N THR A 588 1.69 -49.46 10.13
CA THR A 588 2.65 -48.46 9.61
C THR A 588 2.80 -48.59 8.10
N PHE A 589 2.88 -47.48 7.36
CA PHE A 589 3.28 -47.45 5.95
C PHE A 589 4.23 -46.27 5.69
N GLU A 590 5.10 -46.43 4.68
CA GLU A 590 6.28 -45.60 4.44
C GLU A 590 5.97 -44.21 3.85
N GLN A 591 6.83 -43.22 4.16
CA GLN A 591 6.77 -41.86 3.63
C GLN A 591 7.59 -41.69 2.35
N PRO A 592 7.13 -40.85 1.41
CA PRO A 592 8.00 -40.08 0.54
C PRO A 592 7.95 -38.57 0.83
N LEU A 593 9.14 -37.96 0.83
CA LEU A 593 9.46 -36.53 0.65
C LEU A 593 9.02 -35.55 1.76
N ASN A 594 10.04 -35.11 2.49
CA ASN A 594 10.00 -34.20 3.64
C ASN A 594 9.71 -32.75 3.21
N VAL A 595 8.45 -32.33 3.31
CA VAL A 595 8.04 -30.91 3.23
C VAL A 595 8.14 -30.30 4.63
N PRO A 596 8.87 -29.18 4.85
CA PRO A 596 8.98 -28.59 6.18
C PRO A 596 7.60 -28.15 6.69
N PRO A 597 7.26 -28.39 7.98
CA PRO A 597 5.96 -28.06 8.52
C PRO A 597 5.70 -26.55 8.47
N LYS A 598 4.56 -26.16 7.88
CA LYS A 598 4.10 -24.76 7.92
C LYS A 598 3.85 -24.35 9.38
N PRO A 599 4.18 -23.10 9.78
CA PRO A 599 3.85 -22.61 11.12
C PRO A 599 2.33 -22.59 11.32
N TYR A 600 1.86 -23.32 12.33
CA TYR A 600 0.44 -23.43 12.65
C TYR A 600 -0.12 -22.11 13.21
N LEU A 601 -1.29 -21.68 12.71
CA LEU A 601 -2.00 -20.51 13.23
C LEU A 601 -2.76 -20.87 14.50
N SER A 602 -2.08 -20.83 15.66
CA SER A 602 -2.77 -20.77 16.95
C SER A 602 -3.33 -19.36 17.16
N ILE A 603 -4.65 -19.21 17.01
CA ILE A 603 -5.35 -18.06 17.58
C ILE A 603 -5.27 -18.22 19.09
N ILE A 604 -4.46 -17.37 19.74
CA ILE A 604 -4.41 -17.30 21.21
C ILE A 604 -5.77 -16.80 21.68
N ASP A 605 -6.47 -17.60 22.48
CA ASP A 605 -7.71 -17.20 23.14
C ASP A 605 -7.47 -15.91 23.94
N LEU A 606 -8.28 -14.88 23.67
CA LEU A 606 -8.17 -13.55 24.26
C LEU A 606 -8.28 -13.61 25.80
N ASN A 607 -8.95 -14.62 26.33
CA ASN A 607 -9.07 -14.88 27.77
C ASN A 607 -7.75 -15.27 28.45
N GLN A 608 -6.76 -15.79 27.71
CA GLN A 608 -5.43 -16.08 28.27
C GLN A 608 -4.59 -14.80 28.41
N LEU A 609 -4.72 -13.87 27.47
CA LEU A 609 -4.01 -12.58 27.50
C LEU A 609 -4.48 -11.69 28.66
N THR A 610 -5.79 -11.63 28.94
CA THR A 610 -6.34 -10.86 30.07
C THR A 610 -5.93 -11.45 31.42
N ARG A 611 -5.93 -12.78 31.58
CA ARG A 611 -5.47 -13.45 32.82
C ARG A 611 -3.97 -13.24 33.07
N GLY A 612 -3.13 -13.34 32.04
CA GLY A 612 -1.69 -13.06 32.16
C GLY A 612 -1.38 -11.61 32.57
N CYS A 613 -2.19 -10.65 32.11
CA CYS A 613 -2.04 -9.24 32.49
C CYS A 613 -2.47 -8.95 33.94
N LEU A 614 -3.43 -9.68 34.48
CA LEU A 614 -3.85 -9.56 35.89
C LEU A 614 -2.76 -10.06 36.85
N ASN A 615 -2.18 -11.24 36.58
CA ASN A 615 -1.15 -11.83 37.45
C ASN A 615 0.16 -11.00 37.52
N ARG A 616 0.47 -10.21 36.48
CA ARG A 616 1.60 -9.25 36.54
C ARG A 616 1.32 -8.03 37.40
N LYS A 617 0.04 -7.71 37.66
CA LYS A 617 -0.36 -6.54 38.45
C LYS A 617 -0.47 -6.84 39.94
N THR A 618 -0.76 -8.09 40.33
CA THR A 618 -0.70 -8.50 41.74
C THR A 618 0.75 -8.56 42.23
N GLY A 619 1.66 -9.14 41.45
CA GLY A 619 3.09 -9.24 41.80
C GLY A 619 3.87 -7.92 41.90
N SER A 620 3.26 -6.76 41.60
CA SER A 620 3.91 -5.44 41.77
C SER A 620 3.34 -4.61 42.92
N PHE A 621 2.41 -5.14 43.72
CA PHE A 621 1.86 -4.46 44.90
C PHE A 621 2.33 -5.08 46.23
N ASP A 622 2.75 -6.34 46.23
CA ASP A 622 3.21 -7.04 47.45
C ASP A 622 4.69 -6.79 47.81
N ALA A 623 5.39 -5.88 47.10
CA ALA A 623 6.84 -5.68 47.25
C ALA A 623 7.27 -4.50 48.16
N ASP A 624 6.39 -3.52 48.41
CA ASP A 624 6.75 -2.24 49.06
C ASP A 624 6.28 -2.09 50.52
N HIS A 625 5.92 -3.20 51.20
CA HIS A 625 5.44 -3.18 52.59
C HIS A 625 6.20 -4.09 53.57
N HIS A 626 7.54 -4.13 53.45
CA HIS A 626 8.42 -4.53 54.56
C HIS A 626 9.78 -3.80 54.51
N HIS A 627 9.82 -2.54 54.96
CA HIS A 627 10.93 -1.96 55.76
C HIS A 627 10.70 -0.46 56.05
N HIS A 628 10.14 -0.14 57.23
CA HIS A 628 10.76 0.71 58.26
C HIS A 628 9.79 0.91 59.44
N HIS A 629 10.33 1.41 60.56
CA HIS A 629 9.64 1.65 61.83
C HIS A 629 8.59 2.77 61.76
#